data_AF-B4FHZ2-F1
#
_entry.id   AF-B4FHZ2-F1
#
_cell.length_a   1.000
_cell.length_b   1.000
_cell.length_c   1.000
_cell.angle_alpha   90.00
_cell.angle_beta   90.00
_cell.angle_gamma   90.00
#
_symmetry.space_group_name_H-M   'P 1'
#
loop_
_entity.id
_entity.type
_entity.pdbx_description
1 polymer ?
#
loop_
_entity_poly.entity_id
_entity_poly.type
_entity_poly.pdbx_seq_one_letter_code
_entity_poly.pdbx_strand_id
1 'polypeptide(L)'
;MNQVTILCQHFLSLVNDLDTLLSSHEGFLLGPWLESAKGLARNSEQEIQYEWNARTQITMWFDNTETKASLLRDYANKYWSGLLQDYYGPRAAIYFKHLLLSMENNAPFALKEWRREWISLTNNWQSDRKVFSTTATGDPLNISQSLYTKYLSNADLLGLVEGTGSPWKSASL
;
A
#
# COMPACT_ATOMS: atom_id res chain seq x y z
N MET A 1 -13.66 -9.58 18.55
CA MET A 1 -12.77 -8.39 18.48
C MET A 1 -11.31 -8.80 18.29
N ASN A 2 -10.75 -9.62 19.19
CA ASN A 2 -9.34 -10.04 19.14
C ASN A 2 -8.92 -10.65 17.77
N GLN A 3 -9.70 -11.57 17.20
CA GLN A 3 -9.34 -12.21 15.92
C GLN A 3 -9.31 -11.23 14.74
N VAL A 4 -10.26 -10.30 14.64
CA VAL A 4 -10.28 -9.31 13.55
C VAL A 4 -9.09 -8.36 13.67
N THR A 5 -8.78 -7.91 14.89
CA THR A 5 -7.59 -7.09 15.15
C THR A 5 -6.30 -7.81 14.72
N ILE A 6 -6.16 -9.11 15.03
CA ILE A 6 -5.02 -9.94 14.60
C ILE A 6 -4.95 -10.00 13.08
N LEU A 7 -6.07 -10.26 12.38
CA LEU A 7 -6.10 -10.32 10.92
C LEU A 7 -5.73 -8.97 10.27
N CYS A 8 -6.18 -7.85 10.84
CA CYS A 8 -5.76 -6.52 10.41
C CYS A 8 -4.24 -6.32 10.54
N GLN A 9 -3.65 -6.76 11.65
CA GLN A 9 -2.20 -6.69 11.86
C GLN A 9 -1.43 -7.59 10.89
N HIS A 10 -1.93 -8.81 10.64
CA HIS A 10 -1.35 -9.72 9.65
C HIS A 10 -1.38 -9.12 8.23
N PHE A 11 -2.49 -8.46 7.86
CA PHE A 11 -2.57 -7.78 6.57
C PHE A 11 -1.52 -6.65 6.46
N LEU A 12 -1.38 -5.81 7.48
CA LEU A 12 -0.38 -4.74 7.47
C LEU A 12 1.06 -5.28 7.44
N SER A 13 1.33 -6.40 8.14
CA SER A 13 2.61 -7.09 8.02
C SER A 13 2.83 -7.60 6.59
N LEU A 14 1.81 -8.16 5.94
CA LEU A 14 1.91 -8.62 4.55
C LEU A 14 2.24 -7.46 3.59
N VAL A 15 1.67 -6.27 3.80
CA VAL A 15 2.01 -5.10 2.99
C VAL A 15 3.49 -4.73 3.14
N ASN A 16 4.02 -4.73 4.36
CA ASN A 16 5.43 -4.42 4.61
C ASN A 16 6.38 -5.47 4.03
N ASP A 17 6.02 -6.75 4.16
CA ASP A 17 6.77 -7.86 3.59
C ASP A 17 6.79 -7.81 2.06
N LEU A 18 5.66 -7.45 1.44
CA LEU A 18 5.59 -7.26 -0.01
C LEU A 18 6.43 -6.05 -0.47
N ASP A 19 6.43 -4.95 0.29
CA ASP A 19 7.31 -3.81 -0.01
C ASP A 19 8.79 -4.22 0.03
N THR A 20 9.18 -5.04 1.01
CA THR A 20 10.55 -5.59 1.13
C THR A 20 10.92 -6.48 -0.07
N LEU A 21 9.99 -7.29 -0.57
CA LEU A 21 10.24 -8.06 -1.79
C LEU A 21 10.42 -7.14 -3.01
N LEU A 22 9.56 -6.14 -3.15
CA LEU A 22 9.63 -5.19 -4.27
C LEU A 22 10.89 -4.33 -4.21
N SER A 23 11.44 -4.05 -3.03
CA SER A 23 12.68 -3.26 -2.89
C SER A 23 13.91 -3.98 -3.45
N SER A 24 13.82 -5.29 -3.69
CA SER A 24 14.93 -6.13 -4.17
C SER A 24 15.14 -6.13 -5.69
N HIS A 25 14.37 -5.34 -6.44
CA HIS A 25 14.51 -5.27 -7.90
C HIS A 25 14.19 -3.88 -8.45
N GLU A 26 15.07 -3.34 -9.31
CA GLU A 26 15.01 -1.96 -9.83
C GLU A 26 13.69 -1.61 -10.53
N GLY A 27 13.10 -2.58 -11.24
CA GLY A 27 11.81 -2.41 -11.94
C GLY A 27 10.59 -2.18 -11.02
N PHE A 28 10.76 -2.35 -9.70
CA PHE A 28 9.69 -2.19 -8.72
C PHE A 28 9.94 -1.07 -7.72
N LEU A 29 10.81 -0.11 -8.04
CA LEU A 29 11.08 1.03 -7.15
C LEU A 29 10.26 2.25 -7.53
N LEU A 30 9.72 2.96 -6.53
CA LEU A 30 9.05 4.25 -6.74
C LEU A 30 10.04 5.39 -7.04
N GLY A 31 11.25 5.34 -6.45
CA GLY A 31 12.25 6.41 -6.56
C GLY A 31 12.57 6.79 -8.01
N PRO A 32 12.90 5.85 -8.90
CA PRO A 32 13.22 6.17 -10.29
C PRO A 32 12.10 6.92 -11.03
N TRP A 33 10.83 6.59 -10.74
CA TRP A 33 9.69 7.29 -11.32
C TRP A 33 9.63 8.75 -10.89
N LEU A 34 9.79 9.02 -9.60
CA LEU A 34 9.74 10.37 -9.05
C LEU A 34 10.96 11.21 -9.44
N GLU A 35 12.16 10.63 -9.40
CA GLU A 35 13.39 11.31 -9.85
C GLU A 35 13.35 11.60 -11.34
N SER A 36 12.82 10.69 -12.16
CA SER A 36 12.66 10.95 -13.60
C SER A 36 11.71 12.11 -13.86
N ALA A 37 10.61 12.23 -13.11
CA ALA A 37 9.68 13.35 -13.26
C ALA A 37 10.34 14.69 -12.88
N LYS A 38 11.07 14.71 -11.75
CA LYS A 38 11.82 15.89 -11.32
C LYS A 38 12.90 16.30 -12.31
N GLY A 39 13.61 15.35 -12.90
CA GLY A 39 14.68 15.61 -13.88
C GLY A 39 14.22 16.30 -15.17
N LEU A 40 12.91 16.35 -15.43
CA LEU A 40 12.33 17.09 -16.56
C LEU A 40 12.12 18.58 -16.26
N ALA A 41 12.20 19.00 -15.00
CA ALA A 41 11.95 20.37 -14.57
C ALA A 41 13.09 21.33 -14.96
N ARG A 42 12.73 22.58 -15.26
CA ARG A 42 13.70 23.66 -15.56
C ARG A 42 13.95 24.60 -14.38
N ASN A 43 13.14 24.49 -13.34
CA ASN A 43 13.23 25.29 -12.11
C ASN A 43 12.54 24.55 -10.95
N SER A 44 12.67 25.07 -9.74
CA SER A 44 12.14 24.45 -8.51
C SER A 44 10.62 24.34 -8.48
N GLU A 45 9.91 25.32 -9.06
CA GLU A 45 8.44 25.30 -9.14
C GLU A 45 7.96 24.14 -10.02
N GLN A 46 8.59 23.95 -11.19
CA GLN A 46 8.32 22.81 -12.06
C GLN A 46 8.69 21.49 -11.42
N GLU A 47 9.78 21.43 -10.64
CA GLU A 47 10.20 20.21 -9.95
C GLU A 47 9.13 19.75 -8.95
N ILE A 48 8.61 20.68 -8.14
CA ILE A 48 7.50 20.43 -7.20
C ILE A 48 6.26 19.96 -7.97
N GLN A 49 5.89 20.67 -9.04
CA GLN A 49 4.70 20.37 -9.82
C GLN A 49 4.79 19.00 -10.51
N TYR A 50 5.93 18.65 -11.08
CA TYR A 50 6.14 17.39 -11.80
C TYR A 50 6.20 16.21 -10.86
N GLU A 51 6.80 16.35 -9.68
CA GLU A 51 6.72 15.30 -8.65
C GLU A 51 5.29 15.09 -8.17
N TRP A 52 4.55 16.18 -7.91
CA TRP A 52 3.13 16.10 -7.57
C TRP A 52 2.30 15.41 -8.68
N ASN A 53 2.56 15.73 -9.95
CA ASN A 53 1.90 15.07 -11.09
C ASN A 53 2.23 13.57 -11.13
N ALA A 54 3.50 13.20 -10.95
CA ALA A 54 3.96 11.82 -10.95
C ALA A 54 3.32 10.99 -9.83
N ARG A 55 3.22 11.56 -8.62
CA ARG A 55 2.52 10.96 -7.47
C ARG A 55 1.02 10.87 -7.73
N THR A 56 0.42 11.90 -8.30
CA THR A 56 -1.02 11.97 -8.56
C THR A 56 -1.46 10.94 -9.58
N GLN A 57 -0.72 10.79 -10.69
CA GLN A 57 -1.04 9.86 -11.77
C GLN A 57 -1.22 8.42 -11.26
N ILE A 58 -0.35 7.96 -10.35
CA ILE A 58 -0.37 6.57 -9.85
C ILE A 58 -1.28 6.36 -8.61
N THR A 59 -1.96 7.41 -8.14
CA THR A 59 -2.83 7.38 -6.95
C THR A 59 -4.22 7.94 -7.27
N MET A 60 -4.54 9.19 -6.91
CA MET A 60 -5.88 9.79 -7.10
C MET A 60 -6.22 10.07 -8.58
N TRP A 61 -5.22 10.14 -9.45
CA TRP A 61 -5.33 10.41 -10.89
C TRP A 61 -5.79 11.83 -11.26
N PHE A 62 -6.90 12.31 -10.68
CA PHE A 62 -7.44 13.65 -10.90
C PHE A 62 -8.12 14.18 -9.62
N ASP A 63 -8.80 15.31 -9.72
CA ASP A 63 -9.42 16.03 -8.61
C ASP A 63 -10.34 15.17 -7.73
N ASN A 64 -10.36 15.54 -6.45
CA ASN A 64 -11.23 15.00 -5.44
C ASN A 64 -11.85 16.13 -4.61
N THR A 65 -12.79 15.77 -3.75
CA THR A 65 -13.25 16.63 -2.66
C THR A 65 -12.88 15.98 -1.34
N GLU A 66 -13.07 16.71 -0.25
CA GLU A 66 -12.86 16.21 1.11
C GLU A 66 -13.48 14.82 1.36
N THR A 67 -14.60 14.47 0.71
CA THR A 67 -15.30 13.19 0.96
C THR A 67 -15.59 12.39 -0.29
N LYS A 68 -15.15 12.85 -1.47
CA LYS A 68 -15.35 12.14 -2.74
C LYS A 68 -14.03 12.05 -3.48
N ALA A 69 -13.50 10.85 -3.57
CA ALA A 69 -12.35 10.57 -4.39
C ALA A 69 -12.67 10.68 -5.89
N SER A 70 -11.63 10.85 -6.69
CA SER A 70 -11.71 10.74 -8.15
C SER A 70 -12.35 9.41 -8.58
N LEU A 71 -13.10 9.45 -9.68
CA LEU A 71 -13.63 8.24 -10.33
C LEU A 71 -12.51 7.35 -10.89
N LEU A 72 -11.33 7.93 -11.13
CA LEU A 72 -10.15 7.25 -11.67
C LEU A 72 -9.08 6.97 -10.60
N ARG A 73 -9.44 7.11 -9.32
CA ARG A 73 -8.55 6.71 -8.21
C ARG A 73 -8.04 5.29 -8.43
N ASP A 74 -6.76 5.09 -8.16
CA ASP A 74 -6.04 3.83 -8.31
C ASP A 74 -6.04 3.23 -9.74
N TYR A 75 -6.48 3.97 -10.77
CA TYR A 75 -6.52 3.46 -12.15
C TYR A 75 -5.13 3.05 -12.66
N ALA A 76 -4.12 3.87 -12.40
CA ALA A 76 -2.73 3.60 -12.77
C ALA A 76 -1.89 3.14 -11.56
N ASN A 77 -2.50 2.39 -10.63
CA ASN A 77 -1.79 1.82 -9.48
C ASN A 77 -0.55 1.02 -9.88
N LYS A 78 0.38 0.87 -8.93
CA LYS A 78 1.64 0.15 -9.10
C LYS A 78 1.95 -0.64 -7.84
N TYR A 79 2.57 -1.80 -8.02
CA TYR A 79 3.25 -2.50 -6.93
C TYR A 79 4.71 -2.06 -6.92
N TRP A 80 4.96 -0.88 -6.35
CA TRP A 80 6.30 -0.34 -6.20
C TRP A 80 6.67 -0.19 -4.72
N SER A 81 7.90 -0.58 -4.36
CA SER A 81 8.46 -0.34 -3.04
C SER A 81 8.51 1.16 -2.75
N GLY A 82 8.17 1.51 -1.52
CA GLY A 82 7.88 2.87 -1.08
C GLY A 82 6.40 3.22 -1.21
N LEU A 83 5.74 2.84 -2.33
CA LEU A 83 4.31 3.11 -2.50
C LEU A 83 3.44 2.19 -1.63
N LEU A 84 3.83 0.92 -1.45
CA LEU A 84 3.11 0.02 -0.56
C LEU A 84 3.20 0.49 0.89
N GLN A 85 4.41 0.72 1.37
CA GLN A 85 4.65 1.12 2.75
C GLN A 85 4.07 2.51 3.08
N ASP A 86 4.23 3.50 2.21
CA ASP A 86 3.89 4.88 2.55
C ASP A 86 2.49 5.32 2.07
N TYR A 87 1.85 4.56 1.18
CA TYR A 87 0.54 4.91 0.66
C TYR A 87 -0.52 3.84 0.89
N TYR A 88 -0.33 2.62 0.36
CA TYR A 88 -1.37 1.58 0.46
C TYR A 88 -1.54 1.03 1.88
N GLY A 89 -0.44 0.81 2.61
CA GLY A 89 -0.46 0.35 4.00
C GLY A 89 -1.21 1.31 4.92
N PRO A 90 -0.86 2.60 4.96
CA PRO A 90 -1.57 3.61 5.74
C PRO A 90 -3.06 3.74 5.37
N ARG A 91 -3.41 3.65 4.07
CA ARG A 91 -4.83 3.61 3.63
C ARG A 91 -5.58 2.41 4.20
N ALA A 92 -4.98 1.23 4.18
CA ALA A 92 -5.58 0.03 4.76
C ALA A 92 -5.71 0.16 6.30
N ALA A 93 -4.71 0.73 6.97
CA ALA A 93 -4.75 0.98 8.41
C ALA A 93 -5.90 1.92 8.81
N ILE A 94 -6.15 2.99 8.03
CA ILE A 94 -7.31 3.87 8.23
C ILE A 94 -8.61 3.09 8.09
N TYR A 95 -8.74 2.23 7.08
CA TYR A 95 -9.93 1.38 6.94
C TYR A 95 -10.14 0.47 8.16
N PHE A 96 -9.08 -0.22 8.61
CA PHE A 96 -9.14 -1.12 9.77
C PHE A 96 -9.51 -0.38 11.07
N LYS A 97 -8.96 0.81 11.28
CA LYS A 97 -9.33 1.68 12.40
C LYS A 97 -10.83 1.95 12.44
N HIS A 98 -11.42 2.40 11.33
CA HIS A 98 -12.86 2.69 11.24
C HIS A 98 -13.72 1.43 11.36
N LEU A 99 -13.26 0.31 10.81
CA LEU A 99 -13.93 -0.99 10.93
C LEU A 99 -14.00 -1.43 12.40
N LEU A 100 -12.86 -1.46 13.10
CA LEU A 100 -12.79 -1.89 14.50
C LEU A 100 -13.63 -0.98 15.40
N LEU A 101 -13.57 0.34 15.21
CA LEU A 101 -14.41 1.30 15.94
C LEU A 101 -15.91 1.06 15.72
N SER A 102 -16.33 0.73 14.49
CA SER A 102 -17.74 0.42 14.20
C SER A 102 -18.20 -0.85 14.92
N MET A 103 -17.33 -1.86 15.01
CA MET A 103 -17.61 -3.11 15.73
C MET A 103 -17.64 -2.91 17.25
N GLU A 104 -16.68 -2.16 17.80
CA GLU A 104 -16.59 -1.82 19.23
C GLU A 104 -17.84 -1.10 19.73
N ASN A 105 -18.33 -0.14 18.95
CA ASN A 105 -19.48 0.68 19.32
C ASN A 105 -20.81 0.08 18.87
N ASN A 106 -20.81 -1.09 18.23
CA ASN A 106 -21.99 -1.69 17.58
C ASN A 106 -22.77 -0.67 16.71
N ALA A 107 -22.03 0.10 15.91
CA ALA A 107 -22.54 1.21 15.12
C ALA A 107 -22.28 0.98 13.62
N PRO A 108 -23.05 1.62 12.72
CA PRO A 108 -22.75 1.58 11.29
C PRO A 108 -21.36 2.14 10.98
N PHE A 109 -20.70 1.60 9.95
CA PHE A 109 -19.41 2.10 9.48
C PHE A 109 -19.50 3.59 9.10
N ALA A 110 -18.64 4.41 9.68
CA ALA A 110 -18.62 5.87 9.49
C ALA A 110 -18.04 6.26 8.13
N LEU A 111 -18.75 5.92 7.04
CA LEU A 111 -18.27 6.01 5.66
C LEU A 111 -17.74 7.39 5.27
N LYS A 112 -18.40 8.47 5.71
CA LYS A 112 -17.99 9.84 5.40
C LYS A 112 -16.68 10.22 6.10
N GLU A 113 -16.52 9.84 7.36
CA GLU A 113 -15.33 10.10 8.16
C GLU A 113 -14.13 9.31 7.66
N TRP A 114 -14.34 8.02 7.38
CA TRP A 114 -13.33 7.18 6.72
C TRP A 114 -12.87 7.80 5.39
N ARG A 115 -13.82 8.22 4.53
CA ARG A 115 -13.51 8.88 3.25
C ARG A 115 -12.66 10.12 3.43
N ARG A 116 -13.03 10.97 4.38
CA ARG A 116 -12.27 12.18 4.71
C ARG A 116 -10.83 11.86 5.07
N GLU A 117 -10.63 10.89 5.96
CA GLU A 117 -9.31 10.55 6.48
C GLU A 117 -8.39 9.99 5.39
N TRP A 118 -8.86 9.01 4.59
CA TRP A 118 -7.98 8.41 3.57
C TRP A 118 -7.76 9.31 2.34
N ILE A 119 -8.74 10.17 2.00
CA ILE A 119 -8.55 11.18 0.94
C ILE A 119 -7.53 12.22 1.38
N SER A 120 -7.62 12.72 2.62
CA SER A 120 -6.63 13.63 3.19
C SER A 120 -5.24 13.00 3.20
N LEU A 121 -5.12 11.72 3.60
CA LEU A 121 -3.86 10.99 3.51
C LEU A 121 -3.31 10.98 2.07
N THR A 122 -4.16 10.72 1.07
CA THR A 122 -3.72 10.70 -0.33
C THR A 122 -3.22 12.06 -0.79
N ASN A 123 -3.96 13.12 -0.50
CA ASN A 123 -3.59 14.48 -0.90
C ASN A 123 -2.30 14.95 -0.21
N ASN A 124 -2.10 14.57 1.05
CA ASN A 124 -0.86 14.84 1.79
C ASN A 124 0.31 14.07 1.18
N TRP A 125 0.15 12.78 0.89
CA TRP A 125 1.19 11.96 0.27
C TRP A 125 1.59 12.45 -1.14
N GLN A 126 0.63 12.95 -1.91
CA GLN A 126 0.86 13.54 -3.23
C GLN A 126 1.64 14.86 -3.16
N SER A 127 1.42 15.65 -2.11
CA SER A 127 2.10 16.93 -1.86
C SER A 127 3.43 16.77 -1.11
N ASP A 128 3.70 15.59 -0.56
CA ASP A 128 4.95 15.26 0.12
C ASP A 128 6.12 15.23 -0.88
N ARG A 129 7.33 15.46 -0.35
CA ARG A 129 8.61 15.46 -1.07
C ARG A 129 9.59 14.41 -0.50
N LYS A 130 9.10 13.43 0.28
CA LYS A 130 9.91 12.31 0.76
C LYS A 130 10.64 11.63 -0.41
N VAL A 131 11.95 11.49 -0.26
CA VAL A 131 12.83 10.82 -1.22
C VAL A 131 12.74 9.30 -1.04
N PHE A 132 12.68 8.58 -2.15
CA PHE A 132 12.63 7.11 -2.19
C PHE A 132 13.88 6.55 -2.86
N SER A 133 14.27 5.33 -2.48
CA SER A 133 15.46 4.69 -3.06
C SER A 133 15.33 4.52 -4.58
N THR A 134 16.41 4.84 -5.29
CA THR A 134 16.59 4.59 -6.72
C THR A 134 17.46 3.38 -7.02
N THR A 135 17.83 2.62 -5.98
CA THR A 135 18.64 1.42 -6.10
C THR A 135 18.02 0.31 -5.28
N ALA A 136 18.00 -0.89 -5.87
CA ALA A 136 17.46 -2.08 -5.26
C ALA A 136 18.33 -2.54 -4.07
N THR A 137 17.68 -3.11 -3.07
CA THR A 137 18.35 -3.66 -1.89
C THR A 137 17.73 -5.00 -1.50
N GLY A 138 18.57 -5.94 -1.09
CA GLY A 138 18.17 -7.31 -0.74
C GLY A 138 18.35 -8.31 -1.88
N ASP A 139 18.20 -9.59 -1.55
CA ASP A 139 18.26 -10.69 -2.49
C ASP A 139 16.84 -11.23 -2.77
N PRO A 140 16.31 -11.08 -4.00
CA PRO A 140 14.95 -11.46 -4.33
C PRO A 140 14.67 -12.95 -4.11
N LEU A 141 15.67 -13.83 -4.31
CA LEU A 141 15.49 -15.28 -4.13
C LEU A 141 15.37 -15.62 -2.63
N ASN A 142 16.26 -15.09 -1.81
CA ASN A 142 16.23 -15.32 -0.37
C ASN A 142 14.99 -14.72 0.30
N ILE A 143 14.58 -13.51 -0.12
CA ILE A 143 13.36 -12.87 0.38
C ILE A 143 12.14 -13.69 -0.02
N SER A 144 12.00 -14.05 -1.31
CA SER A 144 10.84 -14.84 -1.77
C SER A 144 10.72 -16.21 -1.09
N GLN A 145 11.82 -16.92 -0.86
CA GLN A 145 11.83 -18.17 -0.09
C GLN A 145 11.37 -17.97 1.37
N SER A 146 11.82 -16.88 2.00
CA SER A 146 11.42 -16.53 3.36
C SER A 146 9.92 -16.23 3.44
N LEU A 147 9.38 -15.46 2.49
CA LEU A 147 7.95 -15.15 2.41
C LEU A 147 7.10 -16.39 2.09
N TYR A 148 7.57 -17.25 1.17
CA TYR A 148 6.93 -18.54 0.88
C TYR A 148 6.82 -19.38 2.16
N THR A 149 7.90 -19.45 2.95
CA THR A 149 7.92 -20.19 4.21
C THR A 149 6.93 -19.59 5.20
N LYS A 150 6.96 -18.26 5.38
CA LYS A 150 6.09 -17.53 6.32
C LYS A 150 4.60 -17.70 6.02
N TYR A 151 4.21 -17.56 4.75
CA TYR A 151 2.79 -17.47 4.38
C TYR A 151 2.18 -18.77 3.86
N LEU A 152 2.97 -19.63 3.20
CA LEU A 152 2.44 -20.81 2.51
C LEU A 152 2.90 -22.13 3.13
N SER A 153 4.14 -22.22 3.61
CA SER A 153 4.62 -23.46 4.25
C SER A 153 4.15 -23.60 5.70
N ASN A 154 4.01 -22.47 6.42
CA ASN A 154 3.60 -22.42 7.82
C ASN A 154 2.18 -21.85 8.01
N ALA A 155 1.29 -22.03 7.03
CA ALA A 155 -0.06 -21.44 7.04
C ALA A 155 -0.88 -21.80 8.30
N ASP A 156 -0.64 -22.97 8.89
CA ASP A 156 -1.30 -23.44 10.12
C ASP A 156 -0.90 -22.62 11.37
N LEU A 157 0.28 -21.97 11.38
CA LEU A 157 0.77 -21.15 12.50
C LEU A 157 0.19 -19.73 12.53
N LEU A 158 -0.45 -19.27 11.45
CA LEU A 158 -1.10 -17.95 11.38
C LEU A 158 -2.54 -17.97 11.90
N GLY A 159 -3.05 -19.12 12.38
CA GLY A 159 -4.42 -19.27 12.86
C GLY A 159 -5.48 -19.03 11.77
N LEU A 160 -5.09 -19.16 10.50
CA LEU A 160 -5.96 -18.91 9.34
C LEU A 160 -6.78 -20.14 8.93
N VAL A 161 -6.60 -21.28 9.60
CA VAL A 161 -7.27 -22.55 9.27
C VAL A 161 -8.12 -23.02 10.45
N GLU A 162 -9.29 -22.41 10.61
CA GLU A 162 -10.44 -23.14 11.17
C GLU A 162 -11.53 -23.18 10.10
N GLY A 163 -11.71 -24.35 9.49
CA GLY A 163 -12.84 -24.66 8.62
C GLY A 163 -12.53 -24.59 7.11
N THR A 164 -12.36 -25.78 6.52
CA THR A 164 -12.24 -26.09 5.08
C THR A 164 -10.84 -25.87 4.48
N GLY A 165 -10.39 -26.88 3.72
CA GLY A 165 -8.99 -27.08 3.34
C GLY A 165 -8.33 -25.91 2.59
N SER A 166 -7.00 -25.86 2.69
CA SER A 166 -6.14 -24.89 2.02
C SER A 166 -6.55 -24.72 0.54
N PRO A 167 -6.97 -23.51 0.11
CA PRO A 167 -7.34 -23.22 -1.29
C PRO A 167 -6.16 -23.36 -2.25
N TRP A 168 -4.94 -23.42 -1.72
CA TRP A 168 -3.70 -23.30 -2.46
C TRP A 168 -2.98 -24.62 -2.69
N LYS A 169 -3.61 -25.77 -2.36
CA LYS A 169 -3.03 -27.10 -2.56
C LYS A 169 -3.03 -27.60 -4.01
N SER A 170 -3.56 -26.85 -4.97
CA SER A 170 -3.54 -27.27 -6.39
C SER A 170 -3.02 -26.18 -7.31
N ALA A 171 -1.69 -26.09 -7.38
CA ALA A 171 -0.99 -25.65 -8.57
C ALA A 171 0.36 -26.37 -8.60
N SER A 172 0.33 -27.68 -8.88
CA SER A 172 1.50 -28.38 -9.39
C SER A 172 1.73 -27.91 -10.84
N LEU A 173 2.99 -27.63 -11.17
CA LEU A 173 3.48 -27.37 -12.53
C LEU A 173 2.97 -28.40 -13.54
#